data_AF-A0A818NDJ1-F1
#
_entry.id   AF-A0A818NDJ1-F1
#
_cell.length_a   1.000
_cell.length_b   1.000
_cell.length_c   1.000
_cell.angle_alpha   90.00
_cell.angle_beta   90.00
_cell.angle_gamma   90.00
#
_symmetry.space_group_name_H-M   'P 1'
#
loop_
_entity.id
_entity.type
_entity.pdbx_description
1 polymer ?
#
loop_
_entity_poly.entity_id
_entity_poly.type
_entity_poly.pdbx_seq_one_letter_code
_entity_poly.pdbx_strand_id
1 'polypeptide(L)'
;MVIVTSSTGDGEPPSNASKFWRKIRREKNPKFLSHMKYTVLGLGDTNYSTFCNCGRVLDRRFEELGATRFYPSAWADDAVGLDLTVEPWLQGFWPALKETLMKLNTSTETSINNLSESINQLNITQEIKPIVNRQLSSSNKFKSNDDSITYSSNLAEMTTLTLPPKSTHSLSIKLIESSENKDQLSSNSHYHVSTLIRREGLTHDTAIKPVMSVELQLSEEDFVFEAGDAIKIVCANDENEVNLLLQRLEWMDKASHQLDISISSDNTKKSAKIPAYIPPMCSLRYVLTNCIDIRSSARKNLLRLFVDCTTDEDEKRRLEELCSKEGSDIYIKYIVEEHLSILDILNHFPSCKPDVAMLIEFLPQLIPRFYSICSSPLDDARSIKFVYSVLKFEASNGRTYERFGICTNWLNKITIGTQVLIQTRISQHFRLPLTLDTPLIMIGPGTGVAPFIGFLEHLYLSSKSIDGFDVNNINTWLFYGCRHRQRDFLFEEQIQMYQQINVLKHFFVAASREEGYPVSIKKIH
;
A
#
# COMPACT_ATOMS: atom_id res chain seq x y z
N MET A 1 15.59 22.09 -4.01
CA MET A 1 14.27 21.43 -3.87
C MET A 1 14.46 19.92 -3.91
N VAL A 2 13.79 19.17 -3.04
CA VAL A 2 13.80 17.70 -3.06
C VAL A 2 12.36 17.26 -3.32
N ILE A 3 12.15 16.45 -4.36
CA ILE A 3 10.81 16.00 -4.76
C ILE A 3 10.70 14.51 -4.47
N VAL A 4 9.73 14.13 -3.64
CA VAL A 4 9.37 12.74 -3.40
C VAL A 4 7.96 12.53 -3.89
N THR A 5 7.74 11.61 -4.82
CA THR A 5 6.41 11.44 -5.45
C THR A 5 6.17 9.99 -5.86
N SER A 6 4.96 9.49 -5.61
CA SER A 6 4.50 8.22 -6.17
C SER A 6 3.90 8.39 -7.57
N SER A 7 3.61 7.29 -8.25
CA SER A 7 2.80 7.28 -9.48
C SER A 7 1.48 6.55 -9.23
N THR A 8 0.38 7.03 -9.81
CA THR A 8 -0.95 6.43 -9.64
C THR A 8 -1.58 6.08 -10.98
N GLY A 9 -2.42 5.04 -11.02
CA GLY A 9 -3.08 4.62 -12.27
C GLY A 9 -2.05 4.28 -13.35
N ASP A 10 -2.23 4.84 -14.54
CA ASP A 10 -1.34 4.64 -15.70
C ASP A 10 -0.11 5.58 -15.68
N GLY A 11 0.43 5.82 -14.48
CA GLY A 11 1.61 6.65 -14.29
C GLY A 11 1.32 8.14 -14.09
N GLU A 12 0.10 8.48 -13.71
CA GLU A 12 -0.32 9.85 -13.40
C GLU A 12 0.22 10.34 -12.05
N PRO A 13 0.26 11.67 -11.81
CA PRO A 13 0.56 12.20 -10.49
C PRO A 13 -0.53 11.87 -9.47
N PRO A 14 -0.15 11.61 -8.21
CA PRO A 14 -1.10 11.45 -7.11
C PRO A 14 -2.02 12.67 -6.99
N SER A 15 -3.23 12.47 -6.48
CA SER A 15 -4.28 13.50 -6.44
C SER A 15 -3.84 14.79 -5.73
N ASN A 16 -3.03 14.68 -4.68
CA ASN A 16 -2.46 15.83 -3.96
C ASN A 16 -1.38 16.59 -4.77
N ALA A 17 -0.77 15.94 -5.77
CA ALA A 17 0.23 16.52 -6.67
C ALA A 17 -0.37 17.05 -8.00
N SER A 18 -1.61 16.71 -8.34
CA SER A 18 -2.20 17.03 -9.66
C SER A 18 -2.26 18.53 -9.96
N LYS A 19 -2.52 19.38 -8.95
CA LYS A 19 -2.51 20.86 -9.11
C LYS A 19 -1.10 21.37 -9.42
N PHE A 20 -0.10 20.88 -8.70
CA PHE A 20 1.30 21.22 -8.89
C PHE A 20 1.79 20.80 -10.28
N TRP A 21 1.55 19.54 -10.67
CA TRP A 21 1.93 19.02 -11.98
C TRP A 21 1.31 19.84 -13.12
N ARG A 22 0.00 20.14 -13.04
CA ARG A 22 -0.69 20.93 -14.06
C ARG A 22 -0.09 22.33 -14.24
N LYS A 23 0.37 22.98 -13.16
CA LYS A 23 1.04 24.29 -13.24
C LYS A 23 2.39 24.16 -13.96
N ILE A 24 3.24 23.24 -13.52
CA ILE A 24 4.58 23.02 -14.08
C ILE A 24 4.52 22.54 -15.54
N ARG A 25 3.57 21.67 -15.88
CA ARG A 25 3.38 21.15 -17.24
C ARG A 25 2.95 22.25 -18.22
N ARG A 26 2.20 23.25 -17.78
CA ARG A 26 1.67 24.34 -18.62
C ARG A 26 2.63 25.54 -18.77
N GLU A 27 3.65 25.64 -17.93
CA GLU A 27 4.62 26.73 -17.98
C GLU A 27 5.36 26.72 -19.32
N LYS A 28 5.50 27.86 -20.00
CA LYS A 28 6.13 27.93 -21.33
C LYS A 28 7.53 28.52 -21.30
N ASN A 29 7.90 29.23 -20.24
CA ASN A 29 9.22 29.83 -20.12
C ASN A 29 10.28 28.77 -19.79
N PRO A 30 11.23 28.46 -20.70
CA PRO A 30 12.26 27.43 -20.49
C PRO A 30 13.31 27.83 -19.45
N LYS A 31 13.26 29.06 -18.91
CA LYS A 31 14.12 29.53 -17.81
C LYS A 31 13.36 29.70 -16.50
N PHE A 32 12.09 29.30 -16.44
CA PHE A 32 11.22 29.51 -15.27
C PHE A 32 11.84 28.97 -13.96
N LEU A 33 12.55 27.85 -14.03
CA LEU A 33 13.22 27.20 -12.90
C LEU A 33 14.76 27.31 -12.98
N SER A 34 15.31 28.24 -13.76
CA SER A 34 16.77 28.40 -13.92
C SER A 34 17.53 28.66 -12.62
N HIS A 35 16.85 29.22 -11.61
CA HIS A 35 17.39 29.47 -10.27
C HIS A 35 17.34 28.22 -9.36
N MET A 36 16.70 27.13 -9.79
CA MET A 36 16.38 26.00 -8.94
C MET A 36 17.39 24.87 -9.12
N LYS A 37 17.95 24.42 -7.99
CA LYS A 37 18.62 23.11 -7.90
C LYS A 37 17.64 22.07 -7.37
N TYR A 38 17.58 20.89 -7.98
CA TYR A 38 16.64 19.85 -7.57
C TYR A 38 17.19 18.41 -7.63
N THR A 39 16.42 17.48 -7.07
CA THR A 39 16.56 16.03 -7.27
C THR A 39 15.20 15.39 -7.06
N VAL A 40 14.96 14.22 -7.66
CA VAL A 40 13.69 13.49 -7.55
C VAL A 40 13.91 12.08 -7.01
N LEU A 41 13.08 11.68 -6.04
CA LEU A 41 12.90 10.30 -5.63
C LEU A 41 11.48 9.88 -6.06
N GLY A 42 11.39 9.12 -7.13
CA GLY A 42 10.13 8.52 -7.59
C GLY A 42 9.87 7.21 -6.87
N LEU A 43 8.63 7.01 -6.43
CA LEU A 43 8.13 5.76 -5.88
C LEU A 43 7.16 5.15 -6.90
N GLY A 44 7.34 3.89 -7.25
CA GLY A 44 6.51 3.21 -8.23
C GLY A 44 6.57 1.71 -8.04
N ASP A 45 5.96 0.98 -8.95
CA ASP A 45 5.90 -0.48 -8.93
C ASP A 45 6.14 -0.98 -10.37
N THR A 46 7.15 -1.84 -10.57
CA THR A 46 7.54 -2.35 -11.89
C THR A 46 6.53 -3.31 -12.50
N ASN A 47 5.53 -3.78 -11.73
CA ASN A 47 4.37 -4.49 -12.27
C ASN A 47 3.48 -3.59 -13.15
N TYR A 48 3.64 -2.27 -13.05
CA TYR A 48 2.95 -1.29 -13.90
C TYR A 48 3.82 -0.89 -15.09
N SER A 49 3.19 -0.73 -16.26
CA SER A 49 3.86 -0.38 -17.52
C SER A 49 4.62 0.94 -17.47
N THR A 50 4.16 1.88 -16.64
CA THR A 50 4.69 3.23 -16.48
C THR A 50 5.41 3.39 -15.13
N PHE A 51 6.43 2.56 -14.90
CA PHE A 51 7.21 2.55 -13.65
C PHE A 51 7.79 3.94 -13.29
N CYS A 52 7.42 4.44 -12.10
CA CYS A 52 7.83 5.76 -11.57
C CYS A 52 7.52 6.96 -12.50
N ASN A 53 6.53 6.84 -13.39
CA ASN A 53 6.32 7.81 -14.45
C ASN A 53 6.09 9.25 -13.96
N CYS A 54 5.32 9.47 -12.88
CA CYS A 54 5.14 10.82 -12.31
C CYS A 54 6.49 11.48 -11.97
N GLY A 55 7.36 10.74 -11.27
CA GLY A 55 8.70 11.22 -10.93
C GLY A 55 9.55 11.47 -12.17
N ARG A 56 9.50 10.58 -13.17
CA ARG A 56 10.26 10.72 -14.43
C ARG A 56 9.82 11.92 -15.26
N VAL A 57 8.52 12.17 -15.38
CA VAL A 57 7.99 13.32 -16.14
C VAL A 57 8.26 14.63 -15.41
N LEU A 58 8.19 14.65 -14.07
CA LEU A 58 8.59 15.81 -13.27
C LEU A 58 10.07 16.10 -13.43
N ASP A 59 10.91 15.07 -13.34
CA ASP A 59 12.35 15.19 -13.48
C ASP A 59 12.75 15.76 -14.84
N ARG A 60 12.20 15.24 -15.94
CA ARG A 60 12.40 15.79 -17.29
C ARG A 60 11.88 17.23 -17.39
N ARG A 61 10.68 17.50 -16.86
CA ARG A 61 10.06 18.82 -17.00
C ARG A 61 10.80 19.91 -16.24
N PHE A 62 11.40 19.59 -15.09
CA PHE A 62 12.21 20.53 -14.34
C PHE A 62 13.47 20.95 -15.11
N GLU A 63 14.13 19.98 -15.75
CA GLU A 63 15.29 20.23 -16.63
C GLU A 63 14.91 21.09 -17.85
N GLU A 64 13.78 20.80 -18.51
CA GLU A 64 13.25 21.61 -19.62
C GLU A 64 12.95 23.07 -19.23
N LEU A 65 12.62 23.32 -17.96
CA LEU A 65 12.37 24.65 -17.41
C LEU A 65 13.64 25.32 -16.83
N GLY A 66 14.80 24.70 -17.03
CA GLY A 66 16.12 25.26 -16.69
C GLY A 66 16.63 24.87 -15.30
N ALA A 67 15.92 24.05 -14.53
CA ALA A 67 16.41 23.60 -13.24
C ALA A 67 17.62 22.67 -13.40
N THR A 68 18.55 22.71 -12.45
CA THR A 68 19.75 21.86 -12.48
C THR A 68 19.66 20.77 -11.42
N ARG A 69 19.93 19.51 -11.78
CA ARG A 69 20.01 18.43 -10.79
C ARG A 69 21.26 18.60 -9.93
N PHE A 70 21.12 18.60 -8.61
CA PHE A 70 22.29 18.62 -7.70
C PHE A 70 22.72 17.22 -7.24
N TYR A 71 21.84 16.24 -7.39
CA TYR A 71 22.08 14.83 -7.09
C TYR A 71 21.25 13.98 -8.07
N PRO A 72 21.70 12.76 -8.45
CA PRO A 72 20.94 11.92 -9.36
C PRO A 72 19.57 11.55 -8.79
N SER A 73 18.54 11.61 -9.65
CA SER A 73 17.21 11.13 -9.31
C SER A 73 17.18 9.60 -9.21
N ALA A 74 16.32 9.06 -8.34
CA ALA A 74 16.16 7.61 -8.12
C ALA A 74 14.71 7.15 -8.26
N TRP A 75 14.54 5.86 -8.53
CA TRP A 75 13.26 5.22 -8.88
C TRP A 75 13.06 3.97 -8.03
N ALA A 76 12.38 4.11 -6.90
CA ALA A 76 12.14 3.03 -5.96
C ALA A 76 10.97 2.14 -6.41
N ASP A 77 11.16 0.84 -6.28
CA ASP A 77 10.22 -0.19 -6.73
C ASP A 77 9.55 -0.89 -5.56
N ASP A 78 8.24 -0.68 -5.43
CA ASP A 78 7.40 -1.28 -4.39
C ASP A 78 7.20 -2.78 -4.62
N ALA A 79 7.33 -3.27 -5.87
CA ALA A 79 7.19 -4.69 -6.20
C ALA A 79 8.21 -5.57 -5.48
N VAL A 80 9.39 -5.02 -5.20
CA VAL A 80 10.51 -5.70 -4.55
C VAL A 80 10.86 -5.07 -3.19
N GLY A 81 10.19 -3.97 -2.83
CA GLY A 81 10.45 -3.19 -1.63
C GLY A 81 11.19 -1.88 -1.92
N LEU A 82 10.56 -0.75 -1.56
CA LEU A 82 11.10 0.59 -1.81
C LEU A 82 12.49 0.82 -1.20
N ASP A 83 12.75 0.23 -0.03
CA ASP A 83 13.98 0.39 0.74
C ASP A 83 15.23 -0.02 -0.06
N LEU A 84 15.10 -0.97 -1.00
CA LEU A 84 16.18 -1.39 -1.91
C LEU A 84 16.79 -0.25 -2.73
N THR A 85 15.99 0.79 -3.03
CA THR A 85 16.46 1.96 -3.76
C THR A 85 16.61 3.17 -2.86
N VAL A 86 15.68 3.37 -1.91
CA VAL A 86 15.68 4.55 -1.04
C VAL A 86 16.91 4.58 -0.16
N GLU A 87 17.29 3.45 0.46
CA GLU A 87 18.42 3.40 1.39
C GLU A 87 19.76 3.69 0.68
N PRO A 88 20.13 3.04 -0.44
CA PRO A 88 21.34 3.41 -1.18
C PRO A 88 21.32 4.85 -1.69
N TRP A 89 20.15 5.36 -2.11
CA TRP A 89 20.03 6.73 -2.59
C TRP A 89 20.29 7.76 -1.48
N LEU A 90 19.76 7.53 -0.27
CA LEU A 90 19.97 8.39 0.89
C LEU A 90 21.46 8.52 1.28
N GLN A 91 22.25 7.46 1.10
CA GLN A 91 23.68 7.46 1.45
C GLN A 91 24.49 8.52 0.68
N GLY A 92 24.25 8.67 -0.62
CA GLY A 92 24.91 9.71 -1.43
C GLY A 92 24.19 11.06 -1.41
N PHE A 93 22.90 11.07 -1.06
CA PHE A 93 22.07 12.27 -1.05
C PHE A 93 22.52 13.29 0.00
N TRP A 94 22.74 12.87 1.25
CA TRP A 94 23.08 13.80 2.34
C TRP A 94 24.40 14.55 2.10
N PRO A 95 25.51 13.89 1.68
CA PRO A 95 26.73 14.58 1.30
C PRO A 95 26.52 15.58 0.16
N ALA A 96 25.81 15.18 -0.90
CA ALA A 96 25.56 16.05 -2.06
C ALA A 96 24.70 17.27 -1.69
N LEU A 97 23.72 17.10 -0.80
CA LEU A 97 22.92 18.19 -0.27
C LEU A 97 23.77 19.17 0.54
N LYS A 98 24.63 18.66 1.44
CA LYS A 98 25.54 19.49 2.25
C LYS A 98 26.46 20.33 1.37
N GLU A 99 27.10 19.71 0.38
CA GLU A 99 27.97 20.39 -0.59
C GLU A 99 27.21 21.47 -1.38
N THR A 100 26.00 21.15 -1.81
CA THR A 100 25.14 22.09 -2.56
C THR A 100 24.75 23.31 -1.72
N LEU A 101 24.40 23.10 -0.45
CA LEU A 101 24.07 24.19 0.47
C LEU A 101 25.29 25.06 0.78
N MET A 102 26.47 24.47 0.97
CA MET A 102 27.72 25.21 1.17
C MET A 102 28.02 26.13 -0.03
N LYS A 103 27.88 25.61 -1.26
CA LYS A 103 28.08 26.39 -2.51
C LYS A 103 27.06 27.51 -2.70
N LEU A 104 25.86 27.39 -2.15
CA LEU A 104 24.83 28.44 -2.21
C LEU A 104 25.08 29.53 -1.15
N ASN A 105 25.66 29.17 0.00
CA ASN A 105 25.92 30.09 1.11
C ASN A 105 27.19 30.93 0.95
N THR A 106 28.15 30.53 0.10
CA THR A 106 29.28 31.40 -0.28
C THR A 106 28.88 32.68 -1.03
N SER A 107 27.59 32.85 -1.35
CA SER A 107 27.02 34.04 -2.00
C SER A 107 26.22 34.97 -1.07
N THR A 108 25.95 34.60 0.19
CA THR A 108 25.21 35.44 1.15
C THR A 108 25.55 35.06 2.60
N GLU A 109 26.31 35.91 3.29
CA GLU A 109 26.57 35.80 4.73
C GLU A 109 25.33 36.20 5.54
N THR A 110 24.55 35.23 6.02
CA THR A 110 23.97 35.16 7.38
C THR A 110 23.05 33.94 7.50
N SER A 111 23.16 33.18 8.60
CA SER A 111 22.29 32.06 9.07
C SER A 111 22.84 30.63 8.96
N ILE A 112 24.13 30.39 9.21
CA ILE A 112 24.71 29.02 9.19
C ILE A 112 24.63 28.29 10.54
N ASN A 113 24.55 28.98 11.68
CA ASN A 113 24.73 28.31 12.99
C ASN A 113 23.65 27.25 13.34
N ASN A 114 22.42 27.38 12.82
CA ASN A 114 21.33 26.45 13.17
C ASN A 114 21.28 25.16 12.30
N LEU A 115 21.92 25.15 11.12
CA LEU A 115 21.88 24.02 10.18
C LEU A 115 23.12 23.12 10.30
N SER A 116 24.28 23.70 10.62
CA SER A 116 25.52 22.95 10.85
C SER A 116 25.42 22.00 12.05
N GLU A 117 24.71 22.38 13.11
CA GLU A 117 24.49 21.51 14.28
C GLU A 117 23.62 20.29 13.97
N SER A 118 22.61 20.44 13.10
CA SER A 118 21.75 19.30 12.70
C SER A 118 22.45 18.33 11.75
N ILE A 119 23.39 18.82 10.93
CA ILE A 119 24.12 18.00 9.95
C ILE A 119 25.35 17.31 10.58
N ASN A 120 25.99 17.91 11.58
CA ASN A 120 27.13 17.29 12.28
C ASN A 120 26.73 16.10 13.16
N GLN A 121 25.44 15.90 13.44
CA GLN A 121 24.93 14.68 14.07
C GLN A 121 24.86 13.46 13.10
N LEU A 122 25.18 13.63 11.81
CA LEU A 122 25.03 12.60 10.77
C LEU A 122 26.37 12.19 10.11
N ASN A 123 27.50 12.26 10.82
CA ASN A 123 28.84 11.98 10.25
C ASN A 123 28.94 10.60 9.59
N ILE A 124 28.79 10.57 8.26
CA ILE A 124 29.26 9.51 7.37
C ILE A 124 30.38 10.13 6.53
N THR A 125 31.62 9.89 6.91
CA THR A 125 32.79 10.09 6.05
C THR A 125 33.10 8.77 5.35
N GLN A 126 32.98 8.72 4.02
CA GLN A 126 33.79 7.82 3.19
C GLN A 126 33.75 8.19 1.70
N GLU A 127 34.89 7.96 1.04
CA GLU A 127 35.24 8.31 -0.33
C GLU A 127 34.36 7.62 -1.39
N ILE A 128 34.02 8.37 -2.43
CA ILE A 128 33.15 7.95 -3.52
C ILE A 128 33.99 7.31 -4.64
N LYS A 129 33.66 6.06 -5.02
CA LYS A 129 33.94 5.51 -6.36
C LYS A 129 32.64 5.50 -7.18
N PRO A 130 32.70 5.75 -8.50
CA PRO A 130 31.51 5.89 -9.33
C PRO A 130 30.77 4.56 -9.47
N ILE A 131 29.45 4.59 -9.31
CA ILE A 131 28.55 3.45 -9.49
C ILE A 131 28.37 3.23 -11.00
N VAL A 132 28.96 2.16 -11.52
CA VAL A 132 28.60 1.59 -12.83
C VAL A 132 27.41 0.67 -12.61
N ASN A 133 26.36 0.85 -13.42
CA ASN A 133 25.18 -0.01 -13.50
C ASN A 133 25.58 -1.49 -13.51
N ARG A 134 25.39 -2.19 -12.39
CA ARG A 134 25.40 -3.66 -12.37
C ARG A 134 24.08 -4.14 -12.95
N GLN A 135 24.13 -4.54 -14.22
CA GLN A 135 23.15 -5.49 -14.74
C GLN A 135 23.24 -6.76 -13.88
N LEU A 136 22.10 -7.22 -13.37
CA LEU A 136 22.00 -8.51 -12.68
C LEU A 136 22.34 -9.62 -13.68
N SER A 137 23.57 -10.13 -13.62
CA SER A 137 23.89 -11.47 -14.07
C SER A 137 23.73 -12.43 -12.89
N SER A 138 22.83 -13.38 -13.05
CA SER A 138 22.62 -14.54 -12.19
C SER A 138 23.88 -15.40 -12.07
N SER A 139 24.51 -15.43 -10.89
CA SER A 139 25.30 -16.58 -10.40
C SER A 139 25.78 -16.43 -8.94
N ASN A 140 25.12 -17.21 -8.06
CA ASN A 140 25.53 -17.81 -6.78
C ASN A 140 26.88 -17.45 -6.12
N LYS A 141 26.82 -17.09 -4.83
CA LYS A 141 27.50 -17.80 -3.70
C LYS A 141 27.05 -17.18 -2.35
N PHE A 142 25.85 -17.54 -1.87
CA PHE A 142 25.58 -17.51 -0.43
C PHE A 142 26.16 -18.81 0.16
N LYS A 143 27.11 -18.68 1.10
CA LYS A 143 27.56 -19.79 1.94
C LYS A 143 26.81 -19.70 3.27
N SER A 144 26.24 -20.84 3.68
CA SER A 144 25.58 -21.21 4.95
C SER A 144 24.03 -21.20 4.97
N ASN A 145 23.48 -22.26 5.58
CA ASN A 145 22.06 -22.64 5.64
C ASN A 145 21.38 -22.19 6.97
N ASP A 146 22.03 -21.34 7.78
CA ASP A 146 21.61 -21.04 9.17
C ASP A 146 21.09 -19.61 9.42
N ASP A 147 21.13 -18.73 8.42
CA ASP A 147 20.65 -17.35 8.63
C ASP A 147 19.12 -17.32 8.79
N SER A 148 18.63 -16.61 9.80
CA SER A 148 17.21 -16.45 10.16
C SER A 148 16.92 -15.01 10.59
N ILE A 149 15.68 -14.70 11.01
CA ILE A 149 15.40 -13.41 11.65
C ILE A 149 16.17 -13.22 12.97
N THR A 150 16.41 -14.30 13.72
CA THR A 150 17.08 -14.24 15.03
C THR A 150 18.60 -14.45 14.96
N TYR A 151 19.14 -14.90 13.82
CA TYR A 151 20.57 -15.19 13.69
C TYR A 151 21.14 -14.85 12.30
N SER A 152 22.36 -14.33 12.26
CA SER A 152 23.15 -14.22 11.03
C SER A 152 24.61 -14.55 11.31
N SER A 153 25.11 -15.58 10.65
CA SER A 153 26.49 -16.02 10.77
C SER A 153 27.49 -14.92 10.36
N ASN A 154 27.17 -14.16 9.31
CA ASN A 154 28.08 -13.15 8.74
C ASN A 154 28.14 -11.85 9.58
N LEU A 155 27.06 -11.47 10.26
CA LEU A 155 26.99 -10.21 11.01
C LEU A 155 27.33 -10.37 12.49
N ALA A 156 27.17 -11.59 13.03
CA ALA A 156 27.55 -11.91 14.39
C ALA A 156 29.05 -11.66 14.65
N GLU A 157 29.91 -11.85 13.65
CA GLU A 157 31.36 -11.66 13.75
C GLU A 157 31.80 -10.19 13.59
N MET A 158 30.92 -9.27 13.18
CA MET A 158 31.28 -7.86 12.98
C MET A 158 31.32 -7.06 14.28
N THR A 159 32.45 -6.42 14.58
CA THR A 159 32.62 -5.63 15.82
C THR A 159 31.95 -4.25 15.78
N THR A 160 31.62 -3.71 14.60
CA THR A 160 31.06 -2.37 14.45
C THR A 160 29.92 -2.35 13.43
N LEU A 161 28.79 -1.75 13.78
CA LEU A 161 27.63 -1.57 12.92
C LEU A 161 27.32 -0.09 12.74
N THR A 162 26.91 0.29 11.52
CA THR A 162 26.46 1.65 11.23
C THR A 162 24.95 1.73 11.47
N LEU A 163 24.55 2.20 12.65
CA LEU A 163 23.13 2.28 13.03
C LEU A 163 22.46 3.57 12.54
N PRO A 164 21.14 3.54 12.27
CA PRO A 164 20.35 4.74 12.05
C PRO A 164 20.46 5.70 13.24
N PRO A 165 20.28 7.02 13.02
CA PRO A 165 20.23 8.00 14.10
C PRO A 165 19.22 7.57 15.16
N LYS A 166 19.57 7.79 16.43
CA LYS A 166 18.67 7.48 17.54
C LYS A 166 17.36 8.23 17.33
N SER A 167 16.30 7.47 17.10
CA SER A 167 14.96 8.02 16.98
C SER A 167 14.39 8.20 18.39
N THR A 168 13.54 9.19 18.57
CA THR A 168 12.74 9.36 19.79
C THR A 168 11.26 9.36 19.40
N HIS A 169 10.38 8.97 20.31
CA HIS A 169 8.95 9.28 20.19
C HIS A 169 8.62 10.50 21.07
N SER A 170 7.53 11.15 20.71
CA SER A 170 7.08 12.43 21.24
C SER A 170 5.70 12.34 21.89
N LEU A 171 4.97 11.24 21.69
CA LEU A 171 3.66 11.02 22.31
C LEU A 171 3.79 10.50 23.74
N SER A 172 2.86 10.92 24.59
CA SER A 172 2.58 10.38 25.92
C SER A 172 1.11 9.98 26.03
N ILE A 173 0.85 8.85 26.71
CA ILE A 173 -0.50 8.32 26.90
C ILE A 173 -0.84 8.35 28.39
N LYS A 174 -2.02 8.85 28.72
CA LYS A 174 -2.62 8.71 30.06
C LYS A 174 -3.99 8.05 29.95
N LEU A 175 -4.34 7.26 30.96
CA LEU A 175 -5.65 6.63 31.06
C LEU A 175 -6.63 7.62 31.70
N ILE A 176 -7.81 7.76 31.10
CA ILE A 176 -8.90 8.55 31.64
C ILE A 176 -9.91 7.61 32.29
N GLU A 177 -10.18 7.82 33.58
CA GLU A 177 -11.25 7.15 34.32
C GLU A 177 -12.60 7.82 34.01
N SER A 178 -13.17 7.56 32.84
CA SER A 178 -14.52 8.04 32.49
C SER A 178 -15.42 6.90 32.02
N SER A 179 -16.66 6.90 32.49
CA SER A 179 -17.67 5.84 32.28
C SER A 179 -18.45 5.92 30.96
N GLU A 180 -18.16 6.89 30.07
CA GLU A 180 -18.80 6.99 28.76
C GLU A 180 -17.86 6.53 27.64
N ASN A 181 -18.12 5.34 27.08
CA ASN A 181 -17.50 4.91 25.83
C ASN A 181 -18.17 5.62 24.65
N LYS A 182 -17.51 6.63 24.09
CA LYS A 182 -17.88 7.24 22.81
C LYS A 182 -16.65 7.26 21.90
N ASP A 183 -16.31 6.10 21.35
CA ASP A 183 -15.35 6.03 20.25
C ASP A 183 -15.97 6.75 19.04
N GLN A 184 -15.46 7.93 18.71
CA GLN A 184 -15.93 8.73 17.60
C GLN A 184 -15.06 8.50 16.36
N LEU A 185 -15.71 8.32 15.21
CA LEU A 185 -15.02 8.21 13.93
C LEU A 185 -14.31 9.53 13.60
N SER A 186 -13.08 9.46 13.09
CA SER A 186 -12.35 10.67 12.68
C SER A 186 -13.11 11.41 11.57
N SER A 187 -13.38 12.71 11.76
CA SER A 187 -14.24 13.55 10.92
C SER A 187 -13.67 13.94 9.55
N ASN A 188 -12.45 13.50 9.20
CA ASN A 188 -11.70 14.03 8.06
C ASN A 188 -11.94 13.32 6.71
N SER A 189 -12.97 12.49 6.57
CA SER A 189 -13.24 11.80 5.30
C SER A 189 -14.73 11.62 5.07
N HIS A 190 -15.17 11.88 3.84
CA HIS A 190 -16.53 11.57 3.40
C HIS A 190 -16.63 10.07 3.22
N TYR A 191 -17.46 9.44 4.05
CA TYR A 191 -17.78 8.02 4.02
C TYR A 191 -19.26 7.89 3.72
N HIS A 192 -19.61 6.85 2.98
CA HIS A 192 -21.00 6.47 2.75
C HIS A 192 -21.31 5.21 3.54
N VAL A 193 -22.50 5.16 4.12
CA VAL A 193 -22.98 3.98 4.83
C VAL A 193 -23.66 3.03 3.85
N SER A 194 -23.29 1.76 3.91
CA SER A 194 -23.93 0.67 3.17
C SER A 194 -24.22 -0.51 4.09
N THR A 195 -25.04 -1.45 3.66
CA THR A 195 -25.39 -2.66 4.42
C THR A 195 -25.02 -3.89 3.61
N LEU A 196 -24.34 -4.86 4.22
CA LEU A 196 -24.11 -6.15 3.59
C LEU A 196 -25.44 -6.91 3.44
N ILE A 197 -25.89 -7.14 2.21
CA ILE A 197 -27.16 -7.84 1.96
C ILE A 197 -26.96 -9.25 1.41
N ARG A 198 -25.84 -9.53 0.73
CA ARG A 198 -25.53 -10.86 0.20
C ARG A 198 -24.04 -11.14 0.22
N ARG A 199 -23.68 -12.39 0.53
CA ARG A 199 -22.32 -12.92 0.38
C ARG A 199 -22.39 -14.38 -0.08
N GLU A 200 -21.62 -14.72 -1.10
CA GLU A 200 -21.71 -16.03 -1.76
C GLU A 200 -20.35 -16.46 -2.33
N GLY A 201 -20.05 -17.76 -2.28
CA GLY A 201 -18.84 -18.31 -2.90
C GLY A 201 -19.04 -18.49 -4.39
N LEU A 202 -18.09 -18.02 -5.20
CA LEU A 202 -18.09 -18.15 -6.67
C LEU A 202 -17.22 -19.30 -7.18
N THR A 203 -16.46 -19.94 -6.30
CA THR A 203 -15.56 -21.05 -6.62
C THR A 203 -16.00 -22.30 -5.89
N HIS A 204 -15.65 -23.47 -6.44
CA HIS A 204 -15.86 -24.74 -5.77
C HIS A 204 -15.12 -24.80 -4.42
N ASP A 205 -15.64 -25.55 -3.44
CA ASP A 205 -15.08 -25.64 -2.08
C ASP A 205 -13.63 -26.15 -2.02
N THR A 206 -13.19 -26.84 -3.07
CA THR A 206 -11.82 -27.37 -3.22
C THR A 206 -10.88 -26.42 -3.98
N ALA A 207 -11.33 -25.20 -4.27
CA ALA A 207 -10.51 -24.18 -4.90
C ALA A 207 -9.41 -23.71 -3.94
N ILE A 208 -8.18 -23.66 -4.43
CA ILE A 208 -7.00 -23.26 -3.65
C ILE A 208 -7.09 -21.79 -3.22
N LYS A 209 -7.76 -20.96 -4.02
CA LYS A 209 -7.93 -19.53 -3.75
C LYS A 209 -9.41 -19.19 -3.88
N PRO A 210 -10.22 -19.41 -2.83
CA PRO A 210 -11.65 -19.17 -2.87
C PRO A 210 -11.96 -17.73 -3.25
N VAL A 211 -12.99 -17.53 -4.08
CA VAL A 211 -13.48 -16.20 -4.45
C VAL A 211 -14.90 -16.02 -3.92
N MET A 212 -15.13 -14.89 -3.27
CA MET A 212 -16.42 -14.50 -2.74
C MET A 212 -16.98 -13.34 -3.56
N SER A 213 -18.29 -13.35 -3.76
CA SER A 213 -19.08 -12.21 -4.20
C SER A 213 -19.78 -11.58 -3.00
N VAL A 214 -19.84 -10.25 -2.99
CA VAL A 214 -20.51 -9.44 -1.99
C VAL A 214 -21.42 -8.44 -2.69
N GLU A 215 -22.61 -8.28 -2.11
CA GLU A 215 -23.58 -7.25 -2.49
C GLU A 215 -23.84 -6.32 -1.31
N LEU A 216 -23.67 -5.02 -1.53
CA LEU A 216 -23.91 -3.96 -0.56
C LEU A 216 -25.10 -3.10 -1.00
N GLN A 217 -26.03 -2.87 -0.09
CA GLN A 217 -27.11 -1.89 -0.26
C GLN A 217 -26.65 -0.53 0.24
N LEU A 218 -26.65 0.47 -0.63
CA LEU A 218 -26.36 1.87 -0.29
C LEU A 218 -27.51 2.45 0.54
N SER A 219 -27.16 3.13 1.64
CA SER A 219 -28.14 3.79 2.52
C SER A 219 -28.46 5.21 2.07
N GLU A 220 -27.54 5.86 1.37
CA GLU A 220 -27.63 7.25 0.93
C GLU A 220 -28.02 7.33 -0.55
N GLU A 221 -28.90 8.28 -0.90
CA GLU A 221 -29.42 8.44 -2.27
C GLU A 221 -28.47 9.22 -3.19
N ASP A 222 -27.52 9.97 -2.64
CA ASP A 222 -26.57 10.80 -3.38
C ASP A 222 -25.31 10.04 -3.83
N PHE A 223 -25.16 8.78 -3.41
CA PHE A 223 -24.09 7.93 -3.91
C PHE A 223 -24.35 7.55 -5.37
N VAL A 224 -23.50 8.05 -6.27
CA VAL A 224 -23.56 7.73 -7.70
C VAL A 224 -22.29 6.97 -8.11
N PHE A 225 -22.48 5.89 -8.85
CA PHE A 225 -21.40 5.15 -9.49
C PHE A 225 -21.76 4.79 -10.93
N GLU A 226 -20.74 4.52 -11.73
CA GLU A 226 -20.86 4.03 -13.09
C GLU A 226 -20.17 2.67 -13.23
N ALA A 227 -20.53 1.93 -14.27
CA ALA A 227 -19.82 0.70 -14.61
C ALA A 227 -18.32 1.01 -14.84
N GLY A 228 -17.45 0.22 -14.22
CA GLY A 228 -16.00 0.42 -14.24
C GLY A 228 -15.44 1.23 -13.06
N ASP A 229 -16.30 1.75 -12.18
CA ASP A 229 -15.86 2.32 -10.91
C ASP A 229 -15.35 1.27 -9.92
N ALA A 230 -14.68 1.78 -8.88
CA ALA A 230 -14.25 0.99 -7.74
C ALA A 230 -14.72 1.66 -6.45
N ILE A 231 -14.93 0.86 -5.42
CA ILE A 231 -15.16 1.33 -4.05
C ILE A 231 -13.94 1.02 -3.19
N LYS A 232 -13.77 1.80 -2.11
CA LYS A 232 -12.91 1.42 -1.00
C LYS A 232 -13.75 0.94 0.17
N ILE A 233 -13.43 -0.22 0.70
CA ILE A 233 -14.02 -0.72 1.94
C ILE A 233 -13.15 -0.29 3.12
N VAL A 234 -13.76 0.40 4.09
CA VAL A 234 -13.15 0.64 5.40
C VAL A 234 -13.35 -0.64 6.22
N CYS A 235 -12.27 -1.20 6.74
CA CYS A 235 -12.29 -2.44 7.50
C CYS A 235 -11.40 -2.33 8.73
N ALA A 236 -11.75 -3.10 9.75
CA ALA A 236 -10.98 -3.18 10.98
C ALA A 236 -9.89 -4.26 10.90
N ASN A 237 -8.84 -4.14 11.72
CA ASN A 237 -7.92 -5.24 12.00
C ASN A 237 -8.65 -6.40 12.68
N ASP A 238 -8.08 -7.60 12.56
CA ASP A 238 -8.65 -8.79 13.18
C ASP A 238 -8.60 -8.69 14.71
N GLU A 239 -9.73 -8.94 15.38
CA GLU A 239 -9.83 -8.85 16.83
C GLU A 239 -8.83 -9.77 17.54
N ASN A 240 -8.57 -10.97 16.99
CA ASN A 240 -7.61 -11.89 17.61
C ASN A 240 -6.18 -11.35 17.52
N GLU A 241 -5.81 -10.72 16.40
CA GLU A 241 -4.48 -10.11 16.27
C GLU A 241 -4.31 -8.89 17.16
N VAL A 242 -5.36 -8.07 17.30
CA VAL A 242 -5.36 -6.95 18.25
C VAL A 242 -5.20 -7.48 19.68
N ASN A 243 -5.90 -8.54 20.05
CA ASN A 243 -5.78 -9.17 21.37
C ASN A 243 -4.38 -9.73 21.62
N LEU A 244 -3.80 -10.44 20.65
CA LEU A 244 -2.43 -10.97 20.75
C LEU A 244 -1.41 -9.84 20.92
N LEU A 245 -1.54 -8.75 20.17
CA LEU A 245 -0.67 -7.59 20.31
C LEU A 245 -0.84 -6.89 21.67
N LEU A 246 -2.08 -6.69 22.11
CA LEU A 246 -2.37 -6.12 23.43
C LEU A 246 -1.81 -6.97 24.57
N GLN A 247 -1.89 -8.30 24.45
CA GLN A 247 -1.29 -9.22 25.40
C GLN A 247 0.24 -9.11 25.38
N ARG A 248 0.85 -9.09 24.19
CA ARG A 248 2.31 -8.93 24.02
C ARG A 248 2.86 -7.62 24.57
N LEU A 249 2.02 -6.58 24.61
CA LEU A 249 2.35 -5.27 25.16
C LEU A 249 1.98 -5.12 26.64
N GLU A 250 1.31 -6.10 27.26
CA GLU A 250 0.83 -6.04 28.65
C GLU A 250 -0.26 -4.95 28.87
N TRP A 251 -1.09 -4.68 27.84
CA TRP A 251 -2.15 -3.66 27.85
C TRP A 251 -3.58 -4.21 27.84
N MET A 252 -3.77 -5.52 27.84
CA MET A 252 -5.09 -6.15 27.62
C MET A 252 -6.18 -5.64 28.56
N ASP A 253 -5.90 -5.53 29.86
CA ASP A 253 -6.87 -5.10 30.89
C ASP A 253 -7.23 -3.61 30.81
N LYS A 254 -6.33 -2.81 30.21
CA LYS A 254 -6.46 -1.36 30.12
C LYS A 254 -6.93 -0.90 28.74
N ALA A 255 -6.92 -1.80 27.75
CA ALA A 255 -7.11 -1.47 26.34
C ALA A 255 -8.44 -0.79 26.02
N SER A 256 -9.47 -1.01 26.83
CA SER A 256 -10.81 -0.45 26.65
C SER A 256 -11.02 0.89 27.38
N HIS A 257 -10.06 1.34 28.20
CA HIS A 257 -10.14 2.66 28.83
C HIS A 257 -9.84 3.75 27.81
N GLN A 258 -10.45 4.93 28.01
CA GLN A 258 -10.19 6.10 27.18
C GLN A 258 -8.75 6.59 27.39
N LEU A 259 -8.12 7.00 26.28
CA LEU A 259 -6.76 7.53 26.28
C LEU A 259 -6.77 9.05 26.14
N ASP A 260 -5.97 9.74 26.95
CA ASP A 260 -5.48 11.09 26.69
C ASP A 260 -4.12 10.97 25.98
N ILE A 261 -4.13 11.17 24.66
CA ILE A 261 -2.92 11.17 23.84
C ILE A 261 -2.46 12.62 23.70
N SER A 262 -1.28 12.90 24.24
CA SER A 262 -0.67 14.24 24.25
C SER A 262 0.77 14.20 23.76
N ILE A 263 1.31 15.37 23.39
CA ILE A 263 2.75 15.50 23.13
C ILE A 263 3.44 15.62 24.49
N SER A 264 4.44 14.77 24.72
CA SER A 264 5.25 14.76 25.94
C SER A 264 5.91 16.12 26.18
N SER A 265 5.96 16.55 27.44
CA SER A 265 6.64 17.78 27.86
C SER A 265 8.14 17.77 27.54
N ASP A 266 8.73 16.58 27.50
CA ASP A 266 10.17 16.37 27.32
C ASP A 266 10.53 16.20 25.83
N ASN A 267 9.57 16.47 24.93
CA ASN A 267 9.75 16.30 23.50
C ASN A 267 10.73 17.35 22.92
N THR A 268 11.72 16.86 22.17
CA THR A 268 12.71 17.67 21.47
C THR A 268 12.35 17.93 19.99
N LYS A 269 11.32 17.27 19.45
CA LYS A 269 10.88 17.43 18.05
C LYS A 269 10.03 18.70 17.88
N LYS A 270 10.54 19.67 17.14
CA LYS A 270 9.83 20.93 16.77
C LYS A 270 8.51 20.74 16.04
N SER A 271 8.28 19.58 15.42
CA SER A 271 7.09 19.29 14.61
C SER A 271 6.34 18.04 15.07
N ALA A 272 6.45 17.68 16.36
CA ALA A 272 5.64 16.60 16.92
C ALA A 272 4.15 16.88 16.74
N LYS A 273 3.42 15.88 16.27
CA LYS A 273 1.98 15.96 16.05
C LYS A 273 1.36 14.61 16.36
N ILE A 274 0.19 14.65 16.98
CA ILE A 274 -0.67 13.48 17.07
C ILE A 274 -1.16 13.17 15.65
N PRO A 275 -1.09 11.90 15.19
CA PRO A 275 -1.57 11.54 13.86
C PRO A 275 -3.05 11.94 13.69
N ALA A 276 -3.36 12.71 12.64
CA ALA A 276 -4.67 13.33 12.46
C ALA A 276 -5.83 12.35 12.22
N TYR A 277 -5.53 11.08 11.97
CA TYR A 277 -6.49 9.98 11.81
C TYR A 277 -6.83 9.30 13.15
N ILE A 278 -6.21 9.71 14.25
CA ILE A 278 -6.51 9.21 15.59
C ILE A 278 -7.51 10.17 16.24
N PRO A 279 -8.69 9.69 16.65
CA PRO A 279 -9.65 10.53 17.36
C PRO A 279 -9.09 11.07 18.68
N PRO A 280 -9.50 12.27 19.10
CA PRO A 280 -9.01 12.88 20.34
C PRO A 280 -9.44 12.13 21.60
N MET A 281 -10.56 11.39 21.54
CA MET A 281 -11.07 10.54 22.62
C MET A 281 -11.31 9.15 22.03
N CYS A 282 -10.40 8.23 22.31
CA CYS A 282 -10.53 6.84 21.90
C CYS A 282 -9.81 5.90 22.86
N SER A 283 -10.19 4.63 22.85
CA SER A 283 -9.48 3.57 23.56
C SER A 283 -8.28 3.05 22.76
N LEU A 284 -7.28 2.43 23.43
CA LEU A 284 -6.18 1.78 22.72
C LEU A 284 -6.68 0.69 21.77
N ARG A 285 -7.68 -0.07 22.22
CA ARG A 285 -8.35 -1.09 21.41
C ARG A 285 -8.93 -0.49 20.14
N TYR A 286 -9.56 0.67 20.23
CA TYR A 286 -10.08 1.37 19.06
C TYR A 286 -8.95 1.77 18.09
N VAL A 287 -7.86 2.34 18.60
CA VAL A 287 -6.70 2.75 17.79
C VAL A 287 -6.13 1.54 17.02
N LEU A 288 -5.84 0.45 17.72
CA LEU A 288 -5.29 -0.77 17.12
C LEU A 288 -6.27 -1.48 16.18
N THR A 289 -7.57 -1.35 16.41
CA THR A 289 -8.60 -1.99 15.58
C THR A 289 -8.90 -1.18 14.31
N ASN A 290 -8.99 0.15 14.40
CA ASN A 290 -9.57 0.99 13.34
C ASN A 290 -8.64 2.05 12.75
N CYS A 291 -7.59 2.47 13.47
CA CYS A 291 -6.80 3.64 13.09
C CYS A 291 -5.45 3.29 12.45
N ILE A 292 -4.73 2.31 13.00
CA ILE A 292 -3.35 1.99 12.58
C ILE A 292 -3.23 0.61 11.93
N ASP A 293 -2.30 0.50 10.99
CA ASP A 293 -1.95 -0.78 10.38
C ASP A 293 -0.94 -1.52 11.26
N ILE A 294 -1.41 -2.56 11.94
CA ILE A 294 -0.58 -3.41 12.81
C ILE A 294 0.22 -4.46 12.05
N ARG A 295 0.01 -4.59 10.73
CA ARG A 295 0.69 -5.55 9.85
C ARG A 295 1.75 -4.93 8.96
N SER A 296 1.92 -3.62 8.98
CA SER A 296 3.00 -2.98 8.24
C SER A 296 4.37 -3.47 8.70
N SER A 297 5.25 -3.80 7.76
CA SER A 297 6.65 -4.14 8.07
C SER A 297 7.32 -3.00 8.83
N ALA A 298 8.03 -3.33 9.92
CA ALA A 298 8.73 -2.35 10.72
C ALA A 298 9.87 -1.72 9.91
N ARG A 299 9.84 -0.39 9.73
CA ARG A 299 10.95 0.35 9.12
C ARG A 299 12.18 0.29 10.03
N LYS A 300 13.38 0.44 9.45
CA LYS A 300 14.64 0.44 10.21
C LYS A 300 14.68 1.43 11.38
N ASN A 301 14.05 2.60 11.27
CA ASN A 301 13.96 3.56 12.39
C ASN A 301 13.10 3.04 13.56
N LEU A 302 12.06 2.25 13.28
CA LEU A 302 11.26 1.61 14.31
C LEU A 302 12.04 0.46 14.96
N LEU A 303 12.76 -0.35 14.17
CA LEU A 303 13.68 -1.36 14.71
C LEU A 303 14.77 -0.73 15.59
N ARG A 304 15.28 0.44 15.22
CA ARG A 304 16.26 1.17 16.02
C ARG A 304 15.70 1.59 17.38
N LEU A 305 14.42 1.93 17.46
CA LEU A 305 13.73 2.19 18.72
C LEU A 305 13.55 0.91 19.55
N PHE A 306 13.25 -0.21 18.90
CA PHE A 306 13.13 -1.50 19.59
C PHE A 306 14.44 -1.93 20.28
N VAL A 307 15.60 -1.63 19.70
CA VAL A 307 16.91 -1.85 20.36
C VAL A 307 16.95 -1.22 21.76
N ASP A 308 16.45 0.01 21.92
CA ASP A 308 16.47 0.71 23.22
C ASP A 308 15.45 0.14 24.21
N CYS A 309 14.47 -0.61 23.72
CA CYS A 309 13.43 -1.27 24.52
C CYS A 309 13.72 -2.76 24.76
N THR A 310 14.90 -3.25 24.39
CA THR A 310 15.28 -4.67 24.45
C THR A 310 16.33 -4.89 25.54
N THR A 311 16.08 -5.84 26.44
CA THR A 311 16.95 -6.08 27.61
C THR A 311 17.92 -7.24 27.42
N ASP A 312 17.57 -8.22 26.59
CA ASP A 312 18.49 -9.31 26.25
C ASP A 312 19.54 -8.78 25.25
N GLU A 313 20.82 -9.00 25.55
CA GLU A 313 21.91 -8.42 24.76
C GLU A 313 22.06 -9.08 23.38
N ASP A 314 21.70 -10.36 23.24
CA ASP A 314 21.75 -11.06 21.96
C ASP A 314 20.60 -10.60 21.05
N GLU A 315 19.38 -10.48 21.58
CA GLU A 315 18.23 -9.91 20.88
C GLU A 315 18.49 -8.45 20.46
N LYS A 316 19.03 -7.66 21.38
CA LYS A 316 19.37 -6.25 21.14
C LYS A 316 20.41 -6.12 20.04
N ARG A 317 21.48 -6.92 20.12
CA ARG A 317 22.49 -7.01 19.07
C ARG A 317 21.87 -7.40 17.74
N ARG A 318 20.94 -8.34 17.73
CA ARG A 318 20.28 -8.78 16.50
C ARG A 318 19.40 -7.68 15.87
N LEU A 319 18.69 -6.91 16.67
CA LEU A 319 17.93 -5.74 16.22
C LEU A 319 18.85 -4.63 15.68
N GLU A 320 20.02 -4.44 16.28
CA GLU A 320 21.07 -3.54 15.76
C GLU A 320 21.53 -3.98 14.37
N GLU A 321 21.80 -5.26 14.17
CA GLU A 321 22.14 -5.81 12.86
C GLU A 321 21.06 -5.54 11.82
N LEU A 322 19.79 -5.87 12.14
CA LEU A 322 18.65 -5.68 11.23
C LEU A 322 18.41 -4.21 10.86
N CYS A 323 18.63 -3.27 11.79
CA CYS A 323 18.46 -1.84 11.47
C CYS A 323 19.70 -1.19 10.89
N SER A 324 20.88 -1.83 10.96
CA SER A 324 22.14 -1.28 10.45
C SER A 324 22.19 -1.12 8.93
N LYS A 325 23.18 -0.36 8.46
CA LYS A 325 23.51 -0.26 7.04
C LYS A 325 23.96 -1.61 6.48
N GLU A 326 24.80 -2.32 7.23
CA GLU A 326 25.42 -3.59 6.84
C GLU A 326 24.39 -4.73 6.77
N GLY A 327 23.37 -4.70 7.62
CA GLY A 327 22.27 -5.65 7.61
C GLY A 327 21.13 -5.35 6.65
N SER A 328 21.33 -4.50 5.63
CA SER A 328 20.25 -4.16 4.68
C SER A 328 19.68 -5.38 3.96
N ASP A 329 20.53 -6.27 3.47
CA ASP A 329 20.09 -7.45 2.71
C ASP A 329 19.32 -8.44 3.60
N ILE A 330 19.74 -8.62 4.86
CA ILE A 330 19.02 -9.48 5.81
C ILE A 330 17.68 -8.85 6.24
N TYR A 331 17.62 -7.53 6.41
CA TYR A 331 16.38 -6.83 6.71
C TYR A 331 15.37 -6.98 5.57
N ILE A 332 15.80 -6.78 4.33
CA ILE A 332 14.95 -6.96 3.15
C ILE A 332 14.44 -8.40 3.09
N LYS A 333 15.35 -9.37 3.15
CA LYS A 333 15.02 -10.80 3.04
C LYS A 333 14.07 -11.27 4.13
N TYR A 334 14.35 -10.97 5.40
CA TYR A 334 13.62 -11.57 6.52
C TYR A 334 12.44 -10.74 7.02
N ILE A 335 12.39 -9.42 6.78
CA ILE A 335 11.31 -8.55 7.27
C ILE A 335 10.44 -8.03 6.12
N VAL A 336 11.05 -7.49 5.06
CA VAL A 336 10.32 -6.83 3.97
C VAL A 336 9.67 -7.85 3.03
N GLU A 337 10.45 -8.77 2.47
CA GLU A 337 9.99 -9.78 1.51
C GLU A 337 8.99 -10.77 2.16
N GLU A 338 9.21 -11.11 3.43
CA GLU A 338 8.32 -12.03 4.16
C GLU A 338 7.10 -11.32 4.78
N HIS A 339 7.03 -10.00 4.69
CA HIS A 339 5.97 -9.15 5.22
C HIS A 339 5.69 -9.42 6.71
N LEU A 340 6.74 -9.41 7.54
CA LEU A 340 6.59 -9.62 8.97
C LEU A 340 5.91 -8.43 9.64
N SER A 341 4.88 -8.72 10.43
CA SER A 341 4.16 -7.72 11.21
C SER A 341 4.97 -7.30 12.44
N ILE A 342 4.53 -6.23 13.11
CA ILE A 342 5.10 -5.85 14.40
C ILE A 342 4.98 -6.96 15.42
N LEU A 343 3.84 -7.67 15.44
CA LEU A 343 3.64 -8.79 16.34
C LEU A 343 4.60 -9.95 16.06
N ASP A 344 4.86 -10.27 14.78
CA ASP A 344 5.86 -11.29 14.42
C ASP A 344 7.24 -10.92 14.97
N ILE A 345 7.66 -9.66 14.77
CA ILE A 345 8.96 -9.16 15.24
C ILE A 345 9.04 -9.23 16.77
N LEU A 346 8.03 -8.74 17.48
CA LEU A 346 8.01 -8.78 18.95
C LEU A 346 7.99 -10.20 19.51
N ASN A 347 7.46 -11.17 18.78
CA ASN A 347 7.49 -12.58 19.18
C ASN A 347 8.88 -13.22 18.98
N HIS A 348 9.65 -12.76 17.99
CA HIS A 348 11.07 -13.19 17.82
C HIS A 348 12.02 -12.52 18.82
N PHE A 349 11.66 -11.36 19.35
CA PHE A 349 12.45 -10.61 20.34
C PHE A 349 11.65 -10.43 21.65
N PRO A 350 11.46 -11.49 22.46
CA PRO A 350 10.59 -11.47 23.64
C PRO A 350 11.03 -10.46 24.71
N SER A 351 12.31 -10.12 24.81
CA SER A 351 12.80 -9.11 25.75
C SER A 351 12.55 -7.66 25.30
N CYS A 352 12.18 -7.45 24.02
CA CYS A 352 11.77 -6.15 23.49
C CYS A 352 10.38 -5.74 24.02
N LYS A 353 10.31 -4.66 24.80
CA LYS A 353 9.06 -4.14 25.40
C LYS A 353 8.82 -2.67 25.03
N PRO A 354 8.34 -2.37 23.81
CA PRO A 354 8.09 -1.00 23.39
C PRO A 354 6.86 -0.41 24.10
N ASP A 355 6.89 0.90 24.34
CA ASP A 355 5.70 1.66 24.76
C ASP A 355 4.67 1.75 23.62
N VAL A 356 3.40 1.71 23.97
CA VAL A 356 2.28 1.90 23.05
C VAL A 356 2.32 3.28 22.38
N ALA A 357 2.74 4.34 23.09
CA ALA A 357 2.82 5.69 22.51
C ALA A 357 3.76 5.74 21.31
N MET A 358 4.84 4.98 21.36
CA MET A 358 5.77 4.80 20.25
C MET A 358 5.09 4.12 19.06
N LEU A 359 4.37 3.02 19.27
CA LEU A 359 3.68 2.31 18.19
C LEU A 359 2.64 3.20 17.50
N ILE A 360 1.89 3.99 18.28
CA ILE A 360 0.92 4.95 17.76
C ILE A 360 1.58 6.01 16.86
N GLU A 361 2.77 6.50 17.22
CA GLU A 361 3.49 7.51 16.45
C GLU A 361 4.09 6.98 15.15
N PHE A 362 4.58 5.74 15.15
CA PHE A 362 5.39 5.20 14.05
C PHE A 362 4.65 4.26 13.11
N LEU A 363 3.53 3.66 13.53
CA LEU A 363 2.74 2.80 12.66
C LEU A 363 1.85 3.62 11.71
N PRO A 364 1.77 3.22 10.43
CA PRO A 364 1.01 3.96 9.45
C PRO A 364 -0.50 3.82 9.70
N GLN A 365 -1.27 4.71 9.10
CA GLN A 365 -2.73 4.63 9.11
C GLN A 365 -3.22 3.33 8.47
N LEU A 366 -4.29 2.75 9.02
CA LEU A 366 -5.02 1.67 8.37
C LEU A 366 -5.81 2.22 7.16
N ILE A 367 -5.41 1.86 5.95
CA ILE A 367 -5.98 2.43 4.72
C ILE A 367 -7.15 1.55 4.20
N PRO A 368 -8.27 2.13 3.71
CA PRO A 368 -9.35 1.40 3.04
C PRO A 368 -8.91 0.64 1.78
N ARG A 369 -9.53 -0.51 1.48
CA ARG A 369 -9.10 -1.43 0.38
C ARG A 369 -10.01 -1.32 -0.85
N PHE A 370 -9.40 -1.27 -2.04
CA PHE A 370 -10.11 -1.13 -3.31
C PHE A 370 -10.73 -2.43 -3.80
N TYR A 371 -11.95 -2.33 -4.34
CA TYR A 371 -12.61 -3.39 -5.10
C TYR A 371 -13.31 -2.81 -6.32
N SER A 372 -13.12 -3.44 -7.47
CA SER A 372 -13.82 -3.08 -8.70
C SER A 372 -15.29 -3.50 -8.60
N ILE A 373 -16.18 -2.57 -8.93
CA ILE A 373 -17.61 -2.85 -9.00
C ILE A 373 -17.86 -3.78 -10.20
N CYS A 374 -18.64 -4.84 -9.98
CA CYS A 374 -19.04 -5.80 -11.01
C CYS A 374 -20.55 -5.78 -11.29
N SER A 375 -21.25 -4.73 -10.85
CA SER A 375 -22.65 -4.47 -11.19
C SER A 375 -22.83 -3.18 -12.01
N SER A 376 -24.00 -3.06 -12.63
CA SER A 376 -24.48 -1.88 -13.33
C SER A 376 -25.48 -1.09 -12.47
N PRO A 377 -25.39 0.26 -12.43
CA PRO A 377 -26.41 1.08 -11.77
C PRO A 377 -27.78 1.06 -12.48
N LEU A 378 -27.86 0.49 -13.69
CA LEU A 378 -29.14 0.29 -14.40
C LEU A 378 -29.96 -0.88 -13.84
N ASP A 379 -29.33 -1.79 -13.08
CA ASP A 379 -30.04 -2.90 -12.40
C ASP A 379 -30.69 -2.36 -11.13
N ASP A 380 -29.86 -1.86 -10.23
CA ASP A 380 -30.25 -1.11 -9.05
C ASP A 380 -29.16 -0.09 -8.72
N ALA A 381 -29.48 1.20 -8.86
CA ALA A 381 -28.58 2.30 -8.55
C ALA A 381 -28.14 2.34 -7.07
N ARG A 382 -28.83 1.60 -6.20
CA ARG A 382 -28.52 1.50 -4.77
C ARG A 382 -27.85 0.16 -4.39
N SER A 383 -27.52 -0.71 -5.35
CA SER A 383 -26.83 -1.97 -5.10
C SER A 383 -25.47 -2.02 -5.77
N ILE A 384 -24.43 -2.30 -4.98
CA ILE A 384 -23.06 -2.50 -5.47
C ILE A 384 -22.65 -3.95 -5.24
N LYS A 385 -22.27 -4.63 -6.32
CA LYS A 385 -21.67 -5.97 -6.29
C LYS A 385 -20.18 -5.86 -6.56
N PHE A 386 -19.39 -6.64 -5.83
CA PHE A 386 -17.95 -6.80 -6.10
C PHE A 386 -17.48 -8.19 -5.66
N VAL A 387 -16.29 -8.57 -6.12
CA VAL A 387 -15.68 -9.87 -5.78
C VAL A 387 -14.28 -9.71 -5.20
N TYR A 388 -13.89 -10.67 -4.37
CA TYR A 388 -12.54 -10.75 -3.84
C TYR A 388 -12.08 -12.18 -3.66
N SER A 389 -10.78 -12.39 -3.80
CA SER A 389 -10.17 -13.65 -3.43
C SER A 389 -9.79 -13.65 -1.95
N VAL A 390 -10.11 -14.74 -1.25
CA VAL A 390 -9.65 -14.94 0.12
C VAL A 390 -8.13 -15.14 0.10
N LEU A 391 -7.41 -14.33 0.87
CA LEU A 391 -5.96 -14.41 1.01
C LEU A 391 -5.62 -15.11 2.33
N LYS A 392 -4.81 -16.16 2.28
CA LYS A 392 -4.30 -16.90 3.44
C LYS A 392 -2.78 -16.84 3.45
N PHE A 393 -2.20 -16.62 4.63
CA PHE A 393 -0.77 -16.57 4.88
C PHE A 393 -0.43 -17.59 5.94
N GLU A 394 0.42 -18.56 5.58
CA GLU A 394 0.86 -19.63 6.48
C GLU A 394 1.89 -19.11 7.50
N ALA A 395 1.91 -19.73 8.69
CA ALA A 395 2.91 -19.51 9.75
C ALA A 395 4.28 -20.08 9.32
N SER A 396 4.96 -19.36 8.44
CA SER A 396 6.20 -19.77 7.80
C SER A 396 7.10 -18.55 7.56
N ASN A 397 8.39 -18.78 7.35
CA ASN A 397 9.40 -17.76 7.04
C ASN A 397 9.41 -16.58 8.04
N GLY A 398 9.35 -16.89 9.33
CA GLY A 398 9.34 -15.88 10.40
C GLY A 398 7.95 -15.37 10.80
N ARG A 399 6.87 -15.67 10.06
CA ARG A 399 5.51 -15.39 10.56
C ARG A 399 5.18 -16.32 11.70
N THR A 400 4.73 -15.79 12.83
CA THR A 400 4.56 -16.58 14.06
C THR A 400 3.17 -17.19 14.20
N TYR A 401 2.23 -16.85 13.32
CA TYR A 401 0.88 -17.40 13.29
C TYR A 401 0.27 -17.35 11.88
N GLU A 402 -0.71 -18.21 11.64
CA GLU A 402 -1.50 -18.20 10.42
C GLU A 402 -2.46 -17.01 10.41
N ARG A 403 -2.59 -16.32 9.28
CA ARG A 403 -3.48 -15.16 9.15
C ARG A 403 -4.08 -15.02 7.76
N PHE A 404 -5.18 -14.28 7.66
CA PHE A 404 -5.87 -13.99 6.40
C PHE A 404 -5.74 -12.52 6.02
N GLY A 405 -5.93 -12.13 4.77
CA GLY A 405 -5.92 -10.70 4.38
C GLY A 405 -6.91 -9.88 5.19
N ILE A 406 -6.52 -8.68 5.67
CA ILE A 406 -7.33 -7.88 6.64
C ILE A 406 -8.76 -7.67 6.13
N CYS A 407 -8.92 -7.00 4.99
CA CYS A 407 -10.23 -6.66 4.47
C CYS A 407 -11.02 -7.89 4.01
N THR A 408 -10.37 -8.85 3.35
CA THR A 408 -11.03 -10.07 2.86
C THR A 408 -11.52 -10.96 4.00
N ASN A 409 -10.74 -11.05 5.09
CA ASN A 409 -11.15 -11.78 6.29
C ASN A 409 -12.26 -11.06 7.03
N TRP A 410 -12.16 -9.74 7.16
CA TRP A 410 -13.20 -8.91 7.76
C TRP A 410 -14.53 -9.09 7.01
N LEU A 411 -14.53 -9.00 5.67
CA LEU A 411 -15.70 -9.25 4.82
C LEU A 411 -16.25 -10.68 4.95
N ASN A 412 -15.40 -11.67 5.24
CA ASN A 412 -15.81 -13.06 5.50
C ASN A 412 -16.41 -13.29 6.90
N LYS A 413 -16.08 -12.44 7.87
CA LYS A 413 -16.53 -12.57 9.26
C LYS A 413 -17.80 -11.80 9.57
N ILE A 414 -18.01 -10.64 8.96
CA ILE A 414 -19.22 -9.84 9.17
C ILE A 414 -20.47 -10.61 8.73
N THR A 415 -21.61 -10.31 9.36
CA THR A 415 -22.90 -10.95 9.08
C THR A 415 -23.72 -10.13 8.10
N ILE A 416 -24.65 -10.78 7.40
CA ILE A 416 -25.67 -10.06 6.62
C ILE A 416 -26.41 -9.09 7.55
N GLY A 417 -26.65 -7.86 7.09
CA GLY A 417 -27.20 -6.76 7.88
C GLY A 417 -26.17 -5.86 8.55
N THR A 418 -24.87 -6.22 8.56
CA THR A 418 -23.81 -5.36 9.10
C THR A 418 -23.61 -4.13 8.23
N GLN A 419 -23.49 -2.96 8.87
CA GLN A 419 -23.13 -1.72 8.19
C GLN A 419 -21.65 -1.72 7.77
N VAL A 420 -21.40 -1.31 6.54
CA VAL A 420 -20.08 -1.24 5.90
C VAL A 420 -19.87 0.20 5.43
N LEU A 421 -18.79 0.81 5.91
CA LEU A 421 -18.39 2.15 5.45
C LEU A 421 -17.60 2.03 4.16
N ILE A 422 -17.99 2.82 3.16
CA ILE A 422 -17.35 2.82 1.84
C ILE A 422 -16.93 4.24 1.41
N GLN A 423 -15.98 4.30 0.49
CA GLN A 423 -15.61 5.53 -0.22
C GLN A 423 -15.60 5.27 -1.73
N THR A 424 -16.17 6.16 -2.52
CA THR A 424 -16.16 6.04 -3.98
C THR A 424 -14.78 6.37 -4.55
N ARG A 425 -14.34 5.60 -5.54
CA ARG A 425 -13.26 5.99 -6.45
C ARG A 425 -13.81 6.01 -7.87
N ILE A 426 -14.10 7.22 -8.33
CA ILE A 426 -14.47 7.48 -9.72
C ILE A 426 -13.27 7.18 -10.61
N SER A 427 -13.43 6.24 -11.53
CA SER A 427 -12.43 5.94 -12.55
C SER A 427 -12.60 6.86 -13.75
N GLN A 428 -11.61 7.69 -14.06
CA GLN A 428 -11.71 8.62 -15.19
C GLN A 428 -11.46 7.96 -16.55
N HIS A 429 -10.80 6.80 -16.57
CA HIS A 429 -10.30 6.18 -17.80
C HIS A 429 -10.78 4.74 -18.00
N PHE A 430 -11.33 4.10 -16.96
CA PHE A 430 -11.88 2.75 -17.06
C PHE A 430 -13.39 2.81 -17.25
N ARG A 431 -13.82 3.03 -18.50
CA ARG A 431 -15.21 3.23 -18.90
C ARG A 431 -15.52 2.51 -20.19
N LEU A 432 -16.81 2.28 -20.43
CA LEU A 432 -17.31 1.88 -21.74
C LEU A 432 -17.04 3.00 -22.77
N PRO A 433 -16.76 2.65 -24.04
CA PRO A 433 -16.64 3.63 -25.12
C PRO A 433 -17.91 4.48 -25.28
N LEU A 434 -17.74 5.74 -25.70
CA LEU A 434 -18.85 6.65 -25.96
C LEU A 434 -19.64 6.28 -27.22
N THR A 435 -19.02 5.56 -28.17
CA THR A 435 -19.62 5.20 -29.45
C THR A 435 -19.79 3.69 -29.57
N LEU A 436 -20.95 3.28 -30.09
CA LEU A 436 -21.35 1.87 -30.17
C LEU A 436 -20.60 1.08 -31.25
N ASP A 437 -19.88 1.75 -32.15
CA ASP A 437 -19.04 1.14 -33.19
C ASP A 437 -17.63 0.79 -32.70
N THR A 438 -17.23 1.26 -31.51
CA THR A 438 -15.90 0.98 -30.96
C THR A 438 -15.84 -0.46 -30.42
N PRO A 439 -14.93 -1.31 -30.94
CA PRO A 439 -14.67 -2.65 -30.41
C PRO A 439 -14.27 -2.63 -28.92
N LEU A 440 -14.90 -3.47 -28.10
CA LEU A 440 -14.58 -3.63 -26.68
C LEU A 440 -13.80 -4.93 -26.44
N ILE A 441 -12.50 -4.80 -26.16
CA ILE A 441 -11.62 -5.93 -25.86
C ILE A 441 -11.30 -5.95 -24.36
N MET A 442 -11.78 -6.98 -23.67
CA MET A 442 -11.70 -7.14 -22.22
C MET A 442 -10.75 -8.28 -21.88
N ILE A 443 -9.76 -8.02 -21.02
CA ILE A 443 -8.73 -9.00 -20.62
C ILE A 443 -8.67 -9.03 -19.10
N GLY A 444 -9.24 -10.07 -18.49
CA GLY A 444 -9.42 -10.13 -17.04
C GLY A 444 -9.32 -11.55 -16.49
N PRO A 445 -8.12 -12.05 -16.14
CA PRO A 445 -7.97 -13.34 -15.48
C PRO A 445 -8.39 -13.26 -13.99
N GLY A 446 -9.01 -14.34 -13.49
CA GLY A 446 -9.46 -14.44 -12.10
C GLY A 446 -10.40 -13.30 -11.71
N THR A 447 -10.20 -12.70 -10.54
CA THR A 447 -10.99 -11.53 -10.08
C THR A 447 -10.82 -10.29 -10.95
N GLY A 448 -9.83 -10.25 -11.84
CA GLY A 448 -9.69 -9.19 -12.85
C GLY A 448 -10.86 -9.14 -13.84
N VAL A 449 -11.70 -10.18 -13.90
CA VAL A 449 -12.94 -10.19 -14.71
C VAL A 449 -14.03 -9.27 -14.15
N ALA A 450 -13.96 -8.93 -12.86
CA ALA A 450 -15.03 -8.23 -12.13
C ALA A 450 -15.59 -6.99 -12.84
N PRO A 451 -14.79 -5.98 -13.22
CA PRO A 451 -15.35 -4.79 -13.86
C PRO A 451 -15.90 -5.06 -15.27
N PHE A 452 -15.43 -6.11 -15.94
CA PHE A 452 -15.95 -6.51 -17.26
C PHE A 452 -17.31 -7.20 -17.16
N ILE A 453 -17.59 -7.90 -16.06
CA ILE A 453 -18.95 -8.36 -15.76
C ILE A 453 -19.88 -7.16 -15.60
N GLY A 454 -19.45 -6.11 -14.88
CA GLY A 454 -20.21 -4.86 -14.77
C GLY A 454 -20.44 -4.19 -16.13
N PHE A 455 -19.44 -4.20 -17.03
CA PHE A 455 -19.61 -3.71 -18.40
C PHE A 455 -20.64 -4.52 -19.19
N LEU A 456 -20.54 -5.86 -19.19
CA LEU A 456 -21.49 -6.72 -19.90
C LEU A 456 -22.91 -6.57 -19.37
N GLU A 457 -23.08 -6.49 -18.04
CA GLU A 457 -24.37 -6.23 -17.41
C GLU A 457 -24.92 -4.86 -17.83
N HIS A 458 -24.08 -3.82 -17.85
CA HIS A 458 -24.49 -2.49 -18.28
C HIS A 458 -24.95 -2.48 -19.75
N LEU A 459 -24.17 -3.07 -20.66
CA LEU A 459 -24.54 -3.19 -22.08
C LEU A 459 -25.85 -3.94 -22.27
N TYR A 460 -26.04 -5.05 -21.55
CA TYR A 460 -27.28 -5.81 -21.57
C TYR A 460 -28.47 -4.96 -21.12
N LEU A 461 -28.36 -4.28 -19.98
CA LEU A 461 -29.46 -3.47 -19.45
C LEU A 461 -29.73 -2.23 -20.31
N SER A 462 -28.71 -1.58 -20.87
CA SER A 462 -28.86 -0.51 -21.84
C SER A 462 -29.69 -0.94 -23.04
N SER A 463 -29.47 -2.16 -23.56
CA SER A 463 -30.28 -2.70 -24.67
C SER A 463 -31.76 -2.90 -24.35
N LYS A 464 -32.12 -2.95 -23.06
CA LYS A 464 -33.50 -3.09 -22.59
C LYS A 464 -34.16 -1.77 -22.22
N SER A 465 -33.39 -0.78 -21.78
CA SER A 465 -33.93 0.44 -21.16
C SER A 465 -33.69 1.71 -21.95
N ILE A 466 -32.80 1.70 -22.96
CA ILE A 466 -32.45 2.88 -23.75
C ILE A 466 -32.92 2.71 -25.19
N ASP A 467 -33.89 3.54 -25.59
CA ASP A 467 -34.40 3.57 -26.96
C ASP A 467 -33.29 3.87 -27.96
N GLY A 468 -33.18 3.04 -29.00
CA GLY A 468 -32.16 3.16 -30.04
C GLY A 468 -30.78 2.59 -29.67
N PHE A 469 -30.60 2.03 -28.47
CA PHE A 469 -29.39 1.29 -28.12
C PHE A 469 -29.48 -0.15 -28.64
N ASP A 470 -28.66 -0.48 -29.64
CA ASP A 470 -28.55 -1.84 -30.15
C ASP A 470 -27.16 -2.41 -29.81
N VAL A 471 -27.13 -3.36 -28.87
CA VAL A 471 -25.90 -4.05 -28.44
C VAL A 471 -25.26 -4.84 -29.59
N ASN A 472 -26.02 -5.22 -30.63
CA ASN A 472 -25.47 -5.91 -31.79
C ASN A 472 -24.51 -5.04 -32.60
N ASN A 473 -24.54 -3.71 -32.43
CA ASN A 473 -23.57 -2.81 -33.07
C ASN A 473 -22.20 -2.84 -32.39
N ILE A 474 -22.15 -3.26 -31.11
CA ILE A 474 -20.92 -3.30 -30.33
C ILE A 474 -20.26 -4.66 -30.56
N ASN A 475 -18.98 -4.67 -30.92
CA ASN A 475 -18.24 -5.91 -30.98
C ASN A 475 -17.48 -6.14 -29.66
N THR A 476 -17.72 -7.28 -29.00
CA THR A 476 -17.27 -7.54 -27.62
C THR A 476 -16.43 -8.81 -27.54
N TRP A 477 -15.23 -8.70 -26.96
CA TRP A 477 -14.31 -9.79 -26.71
C TRP A 477 -13.99 -9.87 -25.23
N LEU A 478 -14.05 -11.07 -24.65
CA LEU A 478 -13.58 -11.34 -23.30
C LEU A 478 -12.54 -12.46 -23.34
N PHE A 479 -11.34 -12.12 -22.87
CA PHE A 479 -10.26 -13.06 -22.60
C PHE A 479 -10.19 -13.31 -21.09
N TYR A 480 -10.68 -14.46 -20.68
CA TYR A 480 -10.73 -14.90 -19.30
C TYR A 480 -9.64 -15.94 -19.00
N GLY A 481 -9.20 -15.98 -17.76
CA GLY A 481 -8.19 -16.93 -17.31
C GLY A 481 -8.47 -17.46 -15.92
N CYS A 482 -8.36 -18.77 -15.73
CA CYS A 482 -8.50 -19.44 -14.44
C CYS A 482 -7.46 -20.57 -14.27
N ARG A 483 -7.49 -21.28 -13.13
CA ARG A 483 -6.62 -22.43 -12.89
C ARG A 483 -7.24 -23.69 -13.48
N HIS A 484 -8.42 -24.05 -13.01
CA HIS A 484 -9.23 -25.16 -13.50
C HIS A 484 -10.66 -24.69 -13.74
N ARG A 485 -11.25 -25.04 -14.89
CA ARG A 485 -12.60 -24.58 -15.21
C ARG A 485 -13.65 -25.07 -14.22
N GLN A 486 -13.59 -26.33 -13.81
CA GLN A 486 -14.57 -26.92 -12.88
C GLN A 486 -14.52 -26.35 -11.45
N ARG A 487 -13.46 -25.61 -11.09
CA ARG A 487 -13.24 -25.14 -9.72
C ARG A 487 -13.18 -23.63 -9.58
N ASP A 488 -12.57 -22.97 -10.55
CA ASP A 488 -12.15 -21.57 -10.44
C ASP A 488 -12.88 -20.65 -11.43
N PHE A 489 -13.81 -21.17 -12.24
CA PHE A 489 -14.50 -20.37 -13.27
C PHE A 489 -15.55 -19.45 -12.63
N LEU A 490 -15.19 -18.18 -12.55
CA LEU A 490 -16.05 -17.14 -12.00
C LEU A 490 -17.12 -16.72 -13.01
N PHE A 491 -18.36 -16.54 -12.54
CA PHE A 491 -19.47 -16.02 -13.33
C PHE A 491 -19.81 -16.85 -14.58
N GLU A 492 -19.62 -18.18 -14.54
CA GLU A 492 -19.80 -19.06 -15.70
C GLU A 492 -21.22 -18.92 -16.31
N GLU A 493 -22.25 -18.97 -15.48
CA GLU A 493 -23.64 -18.85 -15.93
C GLU A 493 -23.95 -17.48 -16.55
N GLN A 494 -23.49 -16.38 -15.91
CA GLN A 494 -23.71 -15.04 -16.46
C GLN A 494 -22.99 -14.84 -17.79
N ILE A 495 -21.74 -15.30 -17.90
CA ILE A 495 -20.96 -15.20 -19.13
C ILE A 495 -21.62 -15.99 -20.25
N GLN A 496 -22.05 -17.24 -19.99
CA GLN A 496 -22.76 -18.05 -20.96
C GLN A 496 -24.08 -17.40 -21.41
N MET A 497 -24.85 -16.82 -20.49
CA MET A 497 -26.04 -16.06 -20.83
C MET A 497 -25.71 -14.91 -21.76
N TYR A 498 -24.72 -14.07 -21.45
CA TYR A 498 -24.32 -12.94 -22.30
C TYR A 498 -23.85 -13.36 -23.69
N GLN A 499 -23.24 -14.55 -23.82
CA GLN A 499 -22.91 -15.11 -25.13
C GLN A 499 -24.15 -15.51 -25.93
N GLN A 500 -25.11 -16.18 -25.29
CA GLN A 500 -26.34 -16.64 -25.94
C GLN A 500 -27.20 -15.48 -26.48
N ILE A 501 -27.19 -14.34 -25.79
CA ILE A 501 -27.95 -13.15 -26.18
C ILE A 501 -27.12 -12.14 -26.98
N ASN A 502 -25.95 -12.51 -27.48
CA ASN A 502 -25.04 -11.68 -28.29
C ASN A 502 -24.51 -10.39 -27.63
N VAL A 503 -24.62 -10.25 -26.31
CA VAL A 503 -23.96 -9.15 -25.56
C VAL A 503 -22.45 -9.39 -25.51
N LEU A 504 -22.01 -10.65 -25.38
CA LEU A 504 -20.62 -11.09 -25.48
C LEU A 504 -20.43 -11.92 -26.76
N LYS A 505 -19.82 -11.34 -27.80
CA LYS A 505 -19.69 -11.99 -29.12
C LYS A 505 -18.54 -12.99 -29.18
N HIS A 506 -17.43 -12.68 -28.53
CA HIS A 506 -16.23 -13.50 -28.58
C HIS A 506 -15.73 -13.77 -27.16
N PHE A 507 -15.62 -15.05 -26.80
CA PHE A 507 -15.17 -15.46 -25.48
C PHE A 507 -14.07 -16.48 -25.59
N PHE A 508 -12.97 -16.23 -24.89
CA PHE A 508 -11.80 -17.10 -24.86
C PHE A 508 -11.38 -17.38 -23.43
N VAL A 509 -11.03 -18.64 -23.15
CA VAL A 509 -10.64 -19.11 -21.82
C VAL A 509 -9.24 -19.71 -21.86
N ALA A 510 -8.39 -19.24 -20.96
CA ALA A 510 -7.11 -19.87 -20.64
C ALA A 510 -7.21 -20.59 -19.28
N ALA A 511 -6.95 -21.90 -19.25
CA ALA A 511 -6.93 -22.68 -18.02
C ALA A 511 -5.50 -23.14 -17.72
N SER A 512 -4.86 -22.48 -16.75
CA SER A 512 -3.42 -22.62 -16.50
C SER A 512 -2.98 -23.99 -15.96
N ARG A 513 -3.92 -24.82 -15.48
CA ARG A 513 -3.65 -26.13 -14.88
C ARG A 513 -4.53 -27.25 -15.45
N GLU A 514 -5.11 -27.04 -16.63
CA GLU A 514 -5.95 -28.01 -17.32
C GLU A 514 -5.31 -28.38 -18.66
N GLU A 515 -5.16 -29.67 -18.95
CA GLU A 515 -4.60 -30.13 -20.22
C GLU A 515 -5.53 -29.75 -21.38
N GLY A 516 -4.94 -29.42 -22.54
CA GLY A 516 -5.70 -29.02 -23.74
C GLY A 516 -6.12 -27.54 -23.80
N TYR A 517 -5.82 -26.74 -22.78
CA TYR A 517 -6.10 -25.30 -22.77
C TYR A 517 -4.82 -24.44 -22.81
N PRO A 518 -4.89 -23.19 -23.34
CA PRO A 518 -3.79 -22.26 -23.24
C PRO A 518 -3.45 -21.96 -21.77
N VAL A 519 -2.16 -22.04 -21.43
CA VAL A 519 -1.66 -21.78 -20.06
C VAL A 519 -1.84 -20.32 -19.65
N SER A 520 -1.90 -19.41 -20.62
CA SER A 520 -2.05 -17.96 -20.42
C SER A 520 -2.86 -17.35 -21.55
N ILE A 521 -3.56 -16.26 -21.25
CA ILE A 521 -4.29 -15.46 -22.25
C ILE A 521 -3.39 -15.03 -23.42
N LYS A 522 -2.09 -14.79 -23.18
CA LYS A 522 -1.11 -14.43 -24.22
C LYS A 522 -0.89 -15.51 -25.29
N LYS A 523 -1.34 -16.76 -25.04
CA LYS A 523 -1.18 -17.91 -25.93
C LYS A 523 -2.47 -18.27 -26.68
N ILE A 524 -3.50 -17.43 -26.57
CA ILE A 524 -4.74 -17.59 -27.34
C ILE A 524 -4.44 -17.06 -28.75
N HIS A 525 -4.57 -17.93 -29.76
CA HIS A 525 -4.28 -17.65 -31.16
C HIS A 525 -5.51 -17.18 -31.93
#